data_AF-A0A199PM24-F1
#
_entry.id   AF-A0A199PM24-F1
#
_cell.length_a   1.000
_cell.length_b   1.000
_cell.length_c   1.000
_cell.angle_alpha   90.00
_cell.angle_beta   90.00
_cell.angle_gamma   90.00
#
_symmetry.space_group_name_H-M   'P 1'
#
loop_
_entity.id
_entity.type
_entity.pdbx_description
1 polymer ?
#
loop_
_entity_poly.entity_id
_entity_poly.type
_entity_poly.pdbx_seq_one_letter_code
_entity_poly.pdbx_strand_id
1 'polypeptide(L)'
;MLTRSPRVIARTGTPEEQERTPRHLRLSERESAAAKTWLEEQTDAACCPLRTAGCVVLIREGADGLEAFLTYRTSPDSPLGKVGFPGGAATAADEQPVGWFGPTPTQWAQKFGHEEILPARCAVVAAIRETFQEVGVLLAGPDETATVENSEASETMACRERITGRELDFVDWLKRGGLKLRTDLLKPIGRWQSPNFSHRRYDTHYFAAVVPVGQKPRLLESRGVWGRWVTAAQLVADLDSTALGEEIGQEKTRGLTVQQLITPGVLCILESLARSQSAIGFLTKKRTVHTQKPELERRDGALTLCFTPPATGCAPRAKGV
;
A
#
# COMPACT_ATOMS: atom_id res chain seq x y z
N MET A 1 -17.19 37.53 -34.53
CA MET A 1 -17.06 36.34 -33.67
C MET A 1 -15.89 35.53 -34.18
N LEU A 2 -14.75 35.58 -33.50
CA LEU A 2 -13.55 34.79 -33.79
C LEU A 2 -13.38 33.80 -32.65
N THR A 3 -13.58 32.51 -32.94
CA THR A 3 -13.40 31.42 -31.99
C THR A 3 -11.91 31.13 -31.81
N ARG A 4 -11.39 31.39 -30.60
CA ARG A 4 -10.02 31.03 -30.20
C ARG A 4 -9.98 29.53 -29.85
N SER A 5 -9.13 28.77 -30.53
CA SER A 5 -8.72 27.43 -30.09
C SER A 5 -7.96 27.51 -28.76
N PRO A 6 -8.19 26.60 -27.80
CA PRO A 6 -7.44 26.59 -26.55
C PRO A 6 -5.99 26.12 -26.80
N ARG A 7 -5.02 26.94 -26.39
CA ARG A 7 -3.61 26.59 -26.31
C ARG A 7 -3.42 25.52 -25.23
N VAL A 8 -3.05 24.30 -25.63
CA VAL A 8 -2.49 23.30 -24.72
C VAL A 8 -1.09 23.79 -24.33
N ILE A 9 -0.95 24.32 -23.12
CA ILE A 9 0.35 24.62 -22.54
C ILE A 9 0.92 23.29 -22.05
N ALA A 10 1.85 22.73 -22.80
CA ALA A 10 2.64 21.59 -22.36
C ALA A 10 3.40 22.00 -21.08
N ARG A 11 3.09 21.37 -19.95
CA ARG A 11 3.91 21.44 -18.74
C ARG A 11 5.22 20.74 -19.07
N THR A 12 6.29 21.50 -19.31
CA THR A 12 7.65 20.97 -19.38
C THR A 12 8.05 20.53 -17.98
N GLY A 13 8.03 19.22 -17.76
CA GLY A 13 8.60 18.60 -16.57
C GLY A 13 10.08 18.94 -16.42
N THR A 14 10.59 18.80 -15.20
CA THR A 14 12.02 19.01 -14.91
C THR A 14 12.87 17.93 -15.59
N PRO A 15 14.17 18.16 -15.86
CA PRO A 15 15.05 17.17 -16.50
C PRO A 15 15.10 15.80 -15.79
N GLU A 16 14.84 15.74 -14.47
CA GLU A 16 14.72 14.50 -13.68
C GLU A 16 13.45 13.67 -13.98
N GLU A 17 12.46 14.24 -14.69
CA GLU A 17 11.25 13.55 -15.14
C GLU A 17 11.39 12.96 -16.55
N GLN A 18 12.44 13.34 -17.31
CA GLN A 18 12.52 13.08 -18.75
C GLN A 18 13.23 11.77 -19.17
N GLU A 19 13.80 10.99 -18.25
CA GLU A 19 14.31 9.64 -18.55
C GLU A 19 13.87 8.63 -17.48
N ARG A 20 12.58 8.30 -17.44
CA ARG A 20 12.10 7.14 -16.68
C ARG A 20 11.52 6.11 -17.62
N THR A 21 12.17 4.96 -17.69
CA THR A 21 11.72 3.85 -18.50
C THR A 21 10.40 3.30 -17.94
N PRO A 22 9.32 3.24 -18.74
CA PRO A 22 8.08 2.60 -18.34
C PRO A 22 8.32 1.14 -17.94
N ARG A 23 7.62 0.69 -16.90
CA ARG A 23 7.61 -0.70 -16.45
C ARG A 23 6.35 -1.39 -16.92
N HIS A 24 6.48 -2.67 -17.22
CA HIS A 24 5.39 -3.54 -17.66
C HIS A 24 5.25 -4.69 -16.69
N LEU A 25 4.07 -4.84 -16.09
CA LEU A 25 3.73 -5.99 -15.25
C LEU A 25 2.74 -6.89 -15.98
N ARG A 26 2.99 -8.19 -15.95
CA ARG A 26 2.07 -9.18 -16.52
C ARG A 26 0.78 -9.23 -15.71
N LEU A 27 -0.35 -9.29 -16.41
CA LEU A 27 -1.65 -9.55 -15.80
C LEU A 27 -1.78 -11.02 -15.43
N SER A 28 -2.50 -11.31 -14.34
CA SER A 28 -3.03 -12.66 -14.13
C SER A 28 -4.03 -13.04 -15.23
N GLU A 29 -4.31 -14.33 -15.39
CA GLU A 29 -5.27 -14.81 -16.40
C GLU A 29 -6.64 -14.13 -16.29
N ARG A 30 -7.12 -13.95 -15.05
CA ARG A 30 -8.39 -13.29 -14.79
C ARG A 30 -8.36 -11.79 -15.10
N GLU A 31 -7.30 -11.09 -14.71
CA GLU A 31 -7.16 -9.67 -15.05
C GLU A 31 -7.05 -9.48 -16.56
N SER A 32 -6.37 -10.40 -17.26
CA SER A 32 -6.28 -10.42 -18.71
C SER A 32 -7.66 -10.62 -19.36
N ALA A 33 -8.48 -11.53 -18.83
CA ALA A 33 -9.86 -11.70 -19.30
C ALA A 33 -10.71 -10.44 -19.09
N ALA A 34 -10.68 -9.85 -17.89
CA ALA A 34 -11.41 -8.62 -17.59
C ALA A 34 -10.95 -7.44 -18.46
N ALA A 35 -9.65 -7.31 -18.69
CA ALA A 35 -9.06 -6.29 -19.54
C ALA A 35 -9.47 -6.45 -21.01
N LYS A 36 -9.56 -7.67 -21.54
CA LYS A 36 -10.05 -7.94 -22.90
C LYS A 36 -11.51 -7.52 -23.07
N THR A 37 -12.39 -7.96 -22.17
CA THR A 37 -13.81 -7.58 -22.21
C THR A 37 -13.99 -6.06 -22.14
N TRP A 38 -13.24 -5.39 -21.25
CA TRP A 38 -13.28 -3.93 -21.15
C TRP A 38 -12.82 -3.21 -22.43
N LEU A 39 -11.78 -3.72 -23.10
CA LEU A 39 -11.34 -3.19 -24.40
C LEU A 39 -12.36 -3.42 -25.53
N GLU A 40 -13.06 -4.55 -25.52
CA GLU A 40 -14.11 -4.87 -26.50
C GLU A 40 -15.33 -3.95 -26.38
N GLU A 41 -15.64 -3.48 -25.17
CA GLU A 41 -16.70 -2.50 -24.92
C GLU A 41 -16.37 -1.08 -25.46
N GLN A 42 -15.13 -0.84 -25.92
CA GLN A 42 -14.65 0.43 -26.49
C GLN A 42 -14.96 1.66 -25.62
N THR A 43 -14.88 1.49 -24.30
CA THR A 43 -15.17 2.54 -23.33
C THR A 43 -13.93 2.93 -22.54
N ASP A 44 -13.66 4.23 -22.42
CA ASP A 44 -12.63 4.75 -21.52
C ASP A 44 -13.10 4.83 -20.06
N ALA A 45 -14.40 4.57 -19.82
CA ALA A 45 -15.00 4.64 -18.50
C ALA A 45 -14.48 3.50 -17.60
N ALA A 46 -14.30 3.82 -16.31
CA ALA A 46 -13.97 2.81 -15.34
C ALA A 46 -15.17 1.92 -15.01
N CYS A 47 -14.94 0.62 -14.80
CA CYS A 47 -16.00 -0.34 -14.49
C CYS A 47 -16.74 -0.06 -13.16
N CYS A 48 -16.08 0.61 -12.22
CA CYS A 48 -16.68 0.99 -10.93
C CYS A 48 -15.95 2.18 -10.27
N PRO A 49 -16.58 2.83 -9.26
CA PRO A 49 -15.94 3.87 -8.46
C PRO A 49 -14.72 3.37 -7.68
N LEU A 50 -13.80 4.28 -7.37
CA LEU A 50 -12.67 4.00 -6.50
C LEU A 50 -13.12 3.97 -5.04
N ARG A 51 -12.69 2.94 -4.31
CA ARG A 51 -12.80 2.89 -2.85
C ARG A 51 -11.49 3.31 -2.21
N THR A 52 -11.53 4.21 -1.23
CA THR A 52 -10.36 4.56 -0.45
C THR A 52 -9.80 3.33 0.28
N ALA A 53 -8.48 3.15 0.24
CA ALA A 53 -7.77 2.14 1.02
C ALA A 53 -6.49 2.69 1.65
N GLY A 54 -6.08 2.08 2.76
CA GLY A 54 -4.85 2.38 3.48
C GLY A 54 -4.04 1.11 3.73
N CYS A 55 -2.73 1.17 3.51
CA CYS A 55 -1.81 0.07 3.74
C CYS A 55 -0.56 0.56 4.49
N VAL A 56 -0.09 -0.22 5.46
CA VAL A 56 1.15 0.08 6.22
C VAL A 56 2.23 -0.92 5.86
N VAL A 57 3.32 -0.39 5.33
CA VAL A 57 4.58 -1.08 5.09
C VAL A 57 5.36 -1.06 6.39
N LEU A 58 5.17 -2.11 7.18
CA LEU A 58 5.98 -2.34 8.37
C LEU A 58 7.39 -2.71 7.92
N ILE A 59 8.37 -1.93 8.34
CA ILE A 59 9.77 -2.11 7.96
C ILE A 59 10.64 -2.40 9.18
N ARG A 60 11.70 -3.17 8.97
CA ARG A 60 12.80 -3.34 9.95
C ARG A 60 14.13 -3.54 9.24
N GLU A 61 15.20 -3.37 10.00
CA GLU A 61 16.53 -3.82 9.59
C GLU A 61 16.57 -5.35 9.61
N GLY A 62 17.04 -5.95 8.51
CA GLY A 62 17.36 -7.37 8.39
C GLY A 62 18.85 -7.57 8.15
N ALA A 63 19.31 -8.82 8.21
CA ALA A 63 20.73 -9.15 8.01
C ALA A 63 21.20 -8.83 6.58
N ASP A 64 20.32 -9.02 5.59
CA ASP A 64 20.60 -8.84 4.16
C ASP A 64 19.96 -7.56 3.59
N GLY A 65 19.69 -6.58 4.44
CA GLY A 65 19.06 -5.30 4.09
C GLY A 65 17.65 -5.15 4.66
N LEU A 66 16.89 -4.19 4.12
CA LEU A 66 15.56 -3.89 4.65
C LEU A 66 14.54 -5.00 4.39
N GLU A 67 13.82 -5.34 5.43
CA GLU A 67 12.70 -6.27 5.37
C GLU A 67 11.37 -5.52 5.49
N ALA A 68 10.36 -6.04 4.79
CA ALA A 68 8.97 -5.61 4.93
C ALA A 68 8.10 -6.79 5.37
N PHE A 69 7.10 -6.53 6.21
CA PHE A 69 6.12 -7.55 6.57
C PHE A 69 5.06 -7.68 5.47
N LEU A 70 5.02 -8.85 4.83
CA LEU A 70 4.05 -9.18 3.77
C LEU A 70 3.03 -10.21 4.28
N THR A 71 1.82 -10.15 3.75
CA THR A 71 0.73 -11.10 4.02
C THR A 71 0.14 -11.64 2.72
N TYR A 72 -0.31 -12.89 2.77
CA TYR A 72 -1.15 -13.46 1.72
C TYR A 72 -2.60 -13.10 1.99
N ARG A 73 -3.29 -12.56 0.97
CA ARG A 73 -4.69 -12.19 1.04
C ARG A 73 -5.55 -13.39 0.65
N THR A 74 -6.38 -13.84 1.59
CA THR A 74 -7.32 -14.95 1.36
C THR A 74 -8.41 -14.61 0.35
N SER A 75 -8.76 -13.33 0.19
CA SER A 75 -9.69 -12.89 -0.83
C SER A 75 -9.04 -13.01 -2.22
N PRO A 76 -9.48 -13.97 -3.06
CA PRO A 76 -8.82 -14.29 -4.32
C PRO A 76 -8.89 -13.15 -5.36
N ASP A 77 -9.75 -12.16 -5.11
CA ASP A 77 -10.14 -11.11 -6.05
C ASP A 77 -9.75 -9.73 -5.54
N SER A 78 -8.75 -9.67 -4.65
CA SER A 78 -8.26 -8.41 -4.14
C SER A 78 -7.48 -7.69 -5.25
N PRO A 79 -7.94 -6.51 -5.71
CA PRO A 79 -7.15 -5.67 -6.63
C PRO A 79 -5.93 -5.02 -5.94
N LEU A 80 -5.70 -5.33 -4.65
CA LEU A 80 -4.46 -5.05 -3.93
C LEU A 80 -3.41 -6.18 -4.08
N GLY A 81 -3.67 -7.16 -4.94
CA GLY A 81 -2.80 -8.31 -5.21
C GLY A 81 -3.07 -9.50 -4.30
N LYS A 82 -2.40 -10.61 -4.57
CA LYS A 82 -2.46 -11.82 -3.73
C LYS A 82 -1.53 -11.73 -2.52
N VAL A 83 -0.39 -11.06 -2.70
CA VAL A 83 0.60 -10.80 -1.65
C VAL A 83 0.85 -9.30 -1.57
N GLY A 84 0.84 -8.75 -0.36
CA GLY A 84 1.09 -7.33 -0.15
C GLY A 84 1.25 -6.97 1.31
N PHE A 85 1.22 -5.68 1.60
CA PHE A 85 1.34 -5.16 2.96
C PHE A 85 0.01 -5.23 3.71
N PRO A 86 0.03 -5.30 5.06
CA PRO A 86 -1.18 -5.17 5.87
C PRO A 86 -1.97 -3.91 5.51
N GLY A 87 -3.26 -4.06 5.32
CA GLY A 87 -4.10 -2.95 4.87
C GLY A 87 -5.35 -3.36 4.13
N GLY A 88 -6.23 -2.39 3.92
CA GLY A 88 -7.54 -2.64 3.36
C GLY A 88 -8.35 -1.38 3.11
N ALA A 89 -9.61 -1.61 2.78
CA ALA A 89 -10.55 -0.56 2.42
C ALA A 89 -10.94 0.26 3.65
N ALA A 90 -11.13 1.57 3.43
CA ALA A 90 -11.89 2.37 4.36
C ALA A 90 -13.36 1.90 4.43
N THR A 91 -13.95 2.13 5.59
CA THR A 91 -15.34 1.82 5.94
C THR A 91 -15.99 3.09 6.49
N ALA A 92 -17.32 3.10 6.59
CA ALA A 92 -18.05 4.24 7.16
C ALA A 92 -17.66 4.52 8.63
N ALA A 93 -17.16 3.51 9.36
CA ALA A 93 -16.63 3.69 10.72
C ALA A 93 -15.35 4.53 10.73
N ASP A 94 -14.55 4.51 9.67
CA ASP A 94 -13.31 5.30 9.57
C ASP A 94 -13.57 6.80 9.37
N GLU A 95 -14.81 7.17 9.03
CA GLU A 95 -15.25 8.57 8.93
C GLU A 95 -15.51 9.18 10.31
N GLN A 96 -15.82 8.35 11.31
CA GLN A 96 -16.20 8.80 12.65
C GLN A 96 -15.08 9.60 13.32
N PRO A 97 -15.40 10.62 14.15
CA PRO A 97 -14.41 11.39 14.87
C PRO A 97 -13.53 10.50 15.76
N VAL A 98 -12.21 10.62 15.60
CA VAL A 98 -11.18 9.92 16.37
C VAL A 98 -10.06 10.90 16.69
N GLY A 99 -9.58 10.88 17.94
CA GLY A 99 -8.43 11.67 18.34
C GLY A 99 -7.14 11.08 17.79
N TRP A 100 -6.22 11.93 17.34
CA TRP A 100 -4.91 11.49 16.92
C TRP A 100 -3.83 12.52 17.20
N PHE A 101 -2.60 12.03 17.27
CA PHE A 101 -1.37 12.82 17.34
C PHE A 101 -0.71 12.85 15.97
N GLY A 102 -0.05 13.97 15.67
CA GLY A 102 0.62 14.18 14.39
C GLY A 102 -0.17 15.05 13.40
N PRO A 103 0.07 14.86 12.08
CA PRO A 103 -0.47 15.75 11.06
C PRO A 103 -2.01 15.79 11.07
N THR A 104 -2.57 16.99 10.87
CA THR A 104 -4.02 17.17 10.80
C THR A 104 -4.60 16.48 9.54
N PRO A 105 -5.92 16.21 9.50
CA PRO A 105 -6.57 15.67 8.30
C PRO A 105 -6.26 16.48 7.04
N THR A 106 -6.24 17.81 7.14
CA THR A 106 -5.89 18.72 6.04
C THR A 106 -4.45 18.56 5.58
N GLN A 107 -3.49 18.41 6.51
CA GLN A 107 -2.09 18.17 6.16
C GLN A 107 -1.91 16.80 5.48
N TRP A 108 -2.67 15.79 5.89
CA TRP A 108 -2.69 14.49 5.20
C TRP A 108 -3.27 14.59 3.79
N ALA A 109 -4.37 15.32 3.60
CA ALA A 109 -4.93 15.58 2.28
C ALA A 109 -3.91 16.26 1.35
N GLN A 110 -3.23 17.30 1.84
CA GLN A 110 -2.15 17.98 1.10
C GLN A 110 -1.00 17.02 0.74
N LYS A 111 -0.53 16.19 1.68
CA LYS A 111 0.56 15.23 1.44
C LYS A 111 0.24 14.21 0.35
N PHE A 112 -1.03 13.86 0.15
CA PHE A 112 -1.50 12.91 -0.86
C PHE A 112 -2.12 13.57 -2.10
N GLY A 113 -2.10 14.91 -2.18
CA GLY A 113 -2.70 15.65 -3.30
C GLY A 113 -4.21 15.44 -3.41
N HIS A 114 -4.93 15.35 -2.29
CA HIS A 114 -6.39 15.37 -2.29
C HIS A 114 -6.92 16.80 -2.16
N GLU A 115 -7.98 17.08 -2.92
CA GLU A 115 -8.79 18.30 -2.75
C GLU A 115 -9.71 18.17 -1.53
N GLU A 116 -10.31 17.00 -1.37
CA GLU A 116 -11.17 16.68 -0.23
C GLU A 116 -10.39 16.10 0.96
N ILE A 117 -10.78 16.47 2.17
CA ILE A 117 -10.11 16.00 3.39
C ILE A 117 -10.47 14.54 3.72
N LEU A 118 -11.73 14.17 3.48
CA LEU A 118 -12.29 12.91 3.97
C LEU A 118 -11.58 11.66 3.43
N PRO A 119 -11.24 11.55 2.13
CA PRO A 119 -10.53 10.37 1.62
C PRO A 119 -9.16 10.17 2.27
N ALA A 120 -8.37 11.24 2.42
CA ALA A 120 -7.05 11.15 3.05
C ALA A 120 -7.13 10.78 4.53
N ARG A 121 -8.09 11.36 5.26
CA ARG A 121 -8.39 10.99 6.65
C ARG A 121 -8.73 9.51 6.76
N CYS A 122 -9.70 9.05 5.97
CA CYS A 122 -10.17 7.67 6.02
C CYS A 122 -9.06 6.69 5.66
N ALA A 123 -8.18 7.05 4.73
CA ALA A 123 -7.02 6.23 4.38
C ALA A 123 -6.05 6.06 5.56
N VAL A 124 -5.79 7.12 6.34
CA VAL A 124 -4.94 7.07 7.54
C VAL A 124 -5.56 6.18 8.61
N VAL A 125 -6.85 6.35 8.91
CA VAL A 125 -7.55 5.56 9.93
C VAL A 125 -7.62 4.08 9.50
N ALA A 126 -8.00 3.82 8.25
CA ALA A 126 -8.08 2.47 7.69
C ALA A 126 -6.70 1.78 7.70
N ALA A 127 -5.61 2.49 7.38
CA ALA A 127 -4.27 1.92 7.42
C ALA A 127 -3.93 1.40 8.83
N ILE A 128 -4.19 2.19 9.88
CA ILE A 128 -3.90 1.78 11.26
C ILE A 128 -4.84 0.66 11.72
N ARG A 129 -6.15 0.80 11.46
CA ARG A 129 -7.16 -0.20 11.83
C ARG A 129 -6.88 -1.56 11.19
N GLU A 130 -6.67 -1.59 9.87
CA GLU A 130 -6.40 -2.83 9.14
C GLU A 130 -5.08 -3.46 9.57
N THR A 131 -4.05 -2.65 9.86
CA THR A 131 -2.78 -3.17 10.40
C THR A 131 -2.98 -3.86 11.75
N PHE A 132 -3.80 -3.27 12.63
CA PHE A 132 -4.14 -3.90 13.91
C PHE A 132 -4.97 -5.18 13.72
N GLN A 133 -6.03 -5.13 12.90
CA GLN A 133 -6.88 -6.29 12.61
C GLN A 133 -6.06 -7.44 12.01
N GLU A 134 -5.25 -7.16 10.99
CA GLU A 134 -4.52 -8.18 10.24
C GLU A 134 -3.31 -8.71 10.97
N VAL A 135 -2.47 -7.85 11.56
CA VAL A 135 -1.17 -8.26 12.13
C VAL A 135 -0.94 -7.86 13.58
N GLY A 136 -1.92 -7.24 14.25
CA GLY A 136 -1.85 -6.97 15.70
C GLY A 136 -0.93 -5.80 16.07
N VAL A 137 -0.39 -5.09 15.07
CA VAL A 137 0.40 -3.88 15.32
C VAL A 137 -0.55 -2.68 15.41
N LEU A 138 -0.52 -2.01 16.57
CA LEU A 138 -1.36 -0.87 16.89
C LEU A 138 -0.51 0.41 16.98
N LEU A 139 -0.75 1.33 16.04
CA LEU A 139 -0.16 2.67 16.04
C LEU A 139 -1.08 3.64 16.79
N ALA A 140 -1.18 3.43 18.10
CA ALA A 140 -1.96 4.26 19.01
C ALA A 140 -1.30 4.33 20.39
N GLY A 141 -1.60 5.39 21.14
CA GLY A 141 -1.07 5.61 22.48
C GLY A 141 -1.85 6.67 23.25
N PRO A 142 -1.56 6.84 24.55
CA PRO A 142 -2.23 7.84 25.40
C PRO A 142 -1.79 9.28 25.07
N ASP A 143 -0.57 9.45 24.57
CA ASP A 143 0.06 10.74 24.26
C ASP A 143 0.99 10.68 23.03
N GLU A 144 1.64 11.79 22.70
CA GLU A 144 2.56 11.97 21.56
C GLU A 144 3.90 11.22 21.70
N THR A 145 4.20 10.67 22.88
CA THR A 145 5.49 10.06 23.19
C THR A 145 5.39 8.55 23.37
N ALA A 146 4.23 8.05 23.79
CA ALA A 146 4.01 6.64 24.05
C ALA A 146 3.18 5.93 22.96
N THR A 147 3.36 4.62 22.86
CA THR A 147 2.48 3.67 22.15
C THR A 147 2.05 2.58 23.12
N VAL A 148 0.98 1.86 22.83
CA VAL A 148 0.63 0.64 23.59
C VAL A 148 1.81 -0.35 23.52
N GLU A 149 2.30 -0.79 24.68
CA GLU A 149 3.50 -1.63 24.76
C GLU A 149 3.24 -3.10 24.40
N ASN A 150 2.13 -3.68 24.87
CA ASN A 150 1.82 -5.09 24.65
C ASN A 150 0.46 -5.27 23.96
N SER A 151 0.49 -5.49 22.65
CA SER A 151 -0.72 -5.82 21.87
C SER A 151 -1.06 -7.31 21.87
N GLU A 152 -0.24 -8.17 22.49
CA GLU A 152 -0.45 -9.62 22.60
C GLU A 152 -1.16 -10.04 23.90
N ALA A 153 -1.47 -9.10 24.80
CA ALA A 153 -2.28 -9.39 25.98
C ALA A 153 -3.61 -10.04 25.56
N SER A 154 -4.06 -11.06 26.31
CA SER A 154 -5.26 -11.87 25.94
C SER A 154 -6.50 -11.01 25.70
N GLU A 155 -6.67 -9.94 26.48
CA GLU A 155 -7.77 -8.99 26.31
C GLU A 155 -7.66 -8.20 25.00
N THR A 156 -6.44 -7.77 24.63
CA THR A 156 -6.20 -7.09 23.35
C THR A 156 -6.44 -8.02 22.17
N MET A 157 -6.05 -9.29 22.27
CA MET A 157 -6.36 -10.29 21.24
C MET A 157 -7.88 -10.48 21.08
N ALA A 158 -8.62 -10.63 22.18
CA ALA A 158 -10.08 -10.75 22.14
C ALA A 158 -10.75 -9.51 21.52
N CYS A 159 -10.27 -8.30 21.87
CA CYS A 159 -10.73 -7.07 21.23
C CYS A 159 -10.40 -7.05 19.73
N ARG A 160 -9.19 -7.48 19.33
CA ARG A 160 -8.77 -7.56 17.93
C ARG A 160 -9.68 -8.49 17.13
N GLU A 161 -10.00 -9.67 17.65
CA GLU A 161 -10.93 -10.61 17.00
C GLU A 161 -12.31 -10.00 16.83
N ARG A 162 -12.88 -9.39 17.88
CA ARG A 162 -14.19 -8.74 17.84
C ARG A 162 -14.21 -7.55 16.89
N ILE A 163 -13.14 -6.76 16.83
CA ILE A 163 -12.99 -5.66 15.87
C ILE A 163 -12.89 -6.19 14.44
N THR A 164 -12.15 -7.26 14.20
CA THR A 164 -12.09 -7.93 12.89
C THR A 164 -13.45 -8.51 12.49
N GLY A 165 -14.19 -9.10 13.43
CA GLY A 165 -15.53 -9.65 13.26
C GLY A 165 -16.65 -8.59 13.18
N ARG A 166 -16.32 -7.30 13.34
CA ARG A 166 -17.26 -6.16 13.36
C ARG A 166 -18.25 -6.17 14.53
N GLU A 167 -17.91 -6.85 15.62
CA GLU A 167 -18.67 -6.89 16.87
C GLU A 167 -18.29 -5.75 17.83
N LEU A 168 -17.13 -5.13 17.60
CA LEU A 168 -16.61 -4.00 18.37
C LEU A 168 -16.10 -2.93 17.41
N ASP A 169 -16.55 -1.69 17.60
CA ASP A 169 -16.05 -0.56 16.83
C ASP A 169 -14.63 -0.17 17.27
N PHE A 170 -13.73 -0.01 16.29
CA PHE A 170 -12.31 0.28 16.54
C PHE A 170 -12.10 1.65 17.19
N VAL A 171 -12.82 2.68 16.72
CA VAL A 171 -12.67 4.05 17.22
C VAL A 171 -13.21 4.17 18.63
N ASP A 172 -14.36 3.56 18.92
CA ASP A 172 -14.93 3.54 20.26
C ASP A 172 -14.09 2.74 21.25
N TRP A 173 -13.50 1.62 20.81
CA TRP A 173 -12.55 0.86 21.61
C TRP A 173 -11.34 1.71 22.02
N LEU A 174 -10.74 2.44 21.08
CA LEU A 174 -9.63 3.36 21.39
C LEU A 174 -10.06 4.43 22.40
N LYS A 175 -11.23 5.06 22.21
CA LYS A 175 -11.74 6.10 23.11
C LYS A 175 -11.92 5.58 24.53
N ARG A 176 -12.48 4.38 24.70
CA ARG A 176 -12.68 3.75 26.02
C ARG A 176 -11.35 3.45 26.72
N GLY A 177 -10.31 3.12 25.96
CA GLY A 177 -8.96 2.92 26.47
C GLY A 177 -8.16 4.21 26.71
N GLY A 178 -8.73 5.39 26.46
CA GLY A 178 -7.99 6.66 26.51
C GLY A 178 -6.90 6.78 25.44
N LEU A 179 -7.01 6.01 24.35
CA LEU A 179 -6.02 5.94 23.28
C LEU A 179 -6.39 6.84 22.11
N LYS A 180 -5.37 7.42 21.48
CA LYS A 180 -5.47 8.18 20.24
C LYS A 180 -4.53 7.60 19.20
N LEU A 181 -4.85 7.76 17.92
CA LEU A 181 -3.99 7.26 16.84
C LEU A 181 -2.67 8.03 16.82
N ARG A 182 -1.56 7.35 16.59
CA ARG A 182 -0.22 7.93 16.42
C ARG A 182 0.09 8.12 14.94
N THR A 183 -0.60 9.06 14.29
CA THR A 183 -0.46 9.27 12.84
C THR A 183 0.89 9.87 12.47
N ASP A 184 1.55 10.54 13.41
CA ASP A 184 2.94 11.00 13.31
C ASP A 184 3.95 9.86 13.05
N LEU A 185 3.63 8.62 13.44
CA LEU A 185 4.48 7.45 13.17
C LEU A 185 4.36 6.93 11.74
N LEU A 186 3.39 7.43 10.96
CA LEU A 186 3.22 7.07 9.56
C LEU A 186 4.01 7.99 8.65
N LYS A 187 4.74 7.41 7.70
CA LYS A 187 5.36 8.12 6.59
C LYS A 187 4.57 7.85 5.30
N PRO A 188 4.01 8.86 4.61
CA PRO A 188 3.39 8.62 3.31
C PRO A 188 4.48 8.28 2.28
N ILE A 189 4.29 7.19 1.53
CA ILE A 189 5.27 6.70 0.56
C ILE A 189 4.71 6.50 -0.85
N GLY A 190 3.40 6.44 -1.03
CA GLY A 190 2.80 6.30 -2.35
C GLY A 190 1.27 6.34 -2.34
N ARG A 191 0.66 6.59 -3.50
CA ARG A 191 -0.78 6.50 -3.74
C ARG A 191 -1.01 5.84 -5.09
N TRP A 192 -1.78 4.76 -5.12
CA TRP A 192 -1.98 3.94 -6.32
C TRP A 192 -3.46 3.66 -6.56
N GLN A 193 -3.91 3.95 -7.77
CA GLN A 193 -5.27 3.66 -8.22
C GLN A 193 -5.30 2.39 -9.06
N SER A 194 -6.30 1.53 -8.80
CA SER A 194 -6.54 0.35 -9.64
C SER A 194 -6.89 0.76 -11.09
N PRO A 195 -6.50 -0.07 -12.09
CA PRO A 195 -6.87 0.12 -13.48
C PRO A 195 -8.39 0.21 -13.70
N ASN A 196 -8.81 0.81 -14.81
CA ASN A 196 -10.23 1.05 -15.13
C ASN A 196 -11.02 -0.25 -15.31
N PHE A 197 -10.41 -1.29 -15.88
CA PHE A 197 -11.04 -2.59 -16.14
C PHE A 197 -11.29 -3.43 -14.88
N SER A 198 -10.73 -3.04 -13.72
CA SER A 198 -10.88 -3.83 -12.50
C SER A 198 -12.32 -3.75 -11.98
N HIS A 199 -12.96 -4.91 -11.75
CA HIS A 199 -14.33 -4.98 -11.20
C HIS A 199 -14.45 -4.52 -9.74
N ARG A 200 -13.32 -4.36 -9.05
CA ARG A 200 -13.20 -3.69 -7.76
C ARG A 200 -12.01 -2.75 -7.86
N ARG A 201 -12.21 -1.47 -7.56
CA ARG A 201 -11.16 -0.45 -7.71
C ARG A 201 -10.88 0.23 -6.38
N TYR A 202 -9.59 0.46 -6.11
CA TYR A 202 -9.15 1.15 -4.91
C TYR A 202 -8.21 2.29 -5.22
N ASP A 203 -8.33 3.35 -4.42
CA ASP A 203 -7.35 4.41 -4.30
C ASP A 203 -6.54 4.16 -3.02
N THR A 204 -5.40 3.50 -3.20
CA THR A 204 -4.62 2.89 -2.12
C THR A 204 -3.51 3.82 -1.67
N HIS A 205 -3.56 4.20 -0.40
CA HIS A 205 -2.57 5.03 0.25
C HIS A 205 -1.58 4.15 1.00
N TYR A 206 -0.32 4.22 0.60
CA TYR A 206 0.74 3.48 1.25
C TYR A 206 1.47 4.38 2.24
N PHE A 207 1.59 3.87 3.45
CA PHE A 207 2.36 4.43 4.53
C PHE A 207 3.49 3.48 4.90
N ALA A 208 4.59 3.99 5.42
CA ALA A 208 5.62 3.18 6.08
C ALA A 208 5.67 3.50 7.57
N ALA A 209 5.98 2.48 8.37
CA ALA A 209 6.21 2.62 9.80
C ALA A 209 7.19 1.53 10.28
N VAL A 210 7.89 1.81 11.37
CA VAL A 210 8.55 0.76 12.16
C VAL A 210 7.56 0.19 13.17
N VAL A 211 7.79 -1.05 13.58
CA VAL A 211 6.98 -1.69 14.64
C VAL A 211 7.29 -1.00 15.97
N PRO A 212 6.28 -0.53 16.73
CA PRO A 212 6.48 -0.01 18.07
C PRO A 212 7.15 -1.04 18.99
N VAL A 213 7.98 -0.55 19.91
CA VAL A 213 8.65 -1.41 20.90
C VAL A 213 7.61 -2.22 21.69
N GLY A 214 7.89 -3.51 21.90
CA GLY A 214 7.00 -4.43 22.63
C GLY A 214 5.95 -5.12 21.77
N GLN A 215 5.68 -4.63 20.56
CA GLN A 215 4.75 -5.27 19.63
C GLN A 215 5.46 -6.19 18.63
N LYS A 216 4.75 -7.22 18.17
CA LYS A 216 5.23 -8.15 17.13
C LYS A 216 4.14 -8.37 16.09
N PRO A 217 4.43 -8.19 14.79
CA PRO A 217 3.44 -8.50 13.76
C PRO A 217 3.15 -10.01 13.75
N ARG A 218 1.88 -10.36 13.93
CA ARG A 218 1.38 -11.73 13.84
C ARG A 218 0.05 -11.74 13.13
N LEU A 219 -0.01 -12.44 12.00
CA LEU A 219 -1.23 -12.59 11.22
C LEU A 219 -2.34 -13.21 12.08
N LEU A 220 -3.53 -12.61 12.06
CA LEU A 220 -4.71 -13.19 12.69
C LEU A 220 -5.17 -14.39 11.87
N GLU A 221 -5.48 -15.51 12.51
CA GLU A 221 -5.84 -16.76 11.83
C GLU A 221 -7.05 -16.58 10.90
N SER A 222 -8.04 -15.77 11.32
CA SER A 222 -9.21 -15.44 10.51
C SER A 222 -8.91 -14.55 9.30
N ARG A 223 -7.72 -13.94 9.23
CA ARG A 223 -7.29 -13.04 8.13
C ARG A 223 -6.38 -13.74 7.12
N GLY A 224 -5.72 -14.82 7.49
CA GLY A 224 -4.98 -15.63 6.55
C GLY A 224 -4.03 -16.62 7.19
N VAL A 225 -3.28 -17.30 6.33
CA VAL A 225 -2.43 -18.45 6.70
C VAL A 225 -0.94 -18.17 6.52
N TRP A 226 -0.58 -17.06 5.88
CA TRP A 226 0.82 -16.70 5.63
C TRP A 226 1.04 -15.20 5.82
N GLY A 227 2.01 -14.88 6.68
CA GLY A 227 2.51 -13.53 6.89
C GLY A 227 3.91 -13.58 7.46
N ARG A 228 4.88 -12.94 6.79
CA ARG A 228 6.30 -13.05 7.09
C ARG A 228 7.03 -11.74 6.83
N TRP A 229 8.15 -11.58 7.52
CA TRP A 229 9.16 -10.62 7.12
C TRP A 229 9.88 -11.12 5.87
N VAL A 230 9.99 -10.27 4.86
CA VAL A 230 10.65 -10.60 3.60
C VAL A 230 11.69 -9.53 3.27
N THR A 231 12.91 -9.97 2.96
CA THR A 231 13.99 -9.08 2.51
C THR A 231 13.64 -8.51 1.15
N ALA A 232 13.49 -7.18 1.07
CA ALA A 232 13.03 -6.52 -0.14
C ALA A 232 13.98 -6.73 -1.32
N ALA A 233 15.30 -6.67 -1.07
CA ALA A 233 16.32 -6.88 -2.10
C ALA A 233 16.31 -8.29 -2.69
N GLN A 234 16.14 -9.32 -1.87
CA GLN A 234 16.07 -10.71 -2.33
C GLN A 234 14.80 -10.94 -3.16
N LEU A 235 13.66 -10.42 -2.72
CA LEU A 235 12.39 -10.62 -3.41
C LEU A 235 12.36 -9.97 -4.81
N VAL A 236 12.95 -8.78 -4.96
CA VAL A 236 12.95 -8.06 -6.26
C VAL A 236 14.11 -8.45 -7.18
N ALA A 237 15.07 -9.26 -6.72
CA ALA A 237 16.21 -9.70 -7.52
C ALA A 237 15.79 -10.66 -8.65
N ASP A 238 14.78 -11.50 -8.40
CA ASP A 238 14.21 -12.41 -9.38
C ASP A 238 12.68 -12.38 -9.34
N LEU A 239 12.11 -11.51 -10.17
CA LEU A 239 10.66 -11.34 -10.27
C LEU A 239 9.95 -12.49 -11.01
N ASP A 240 10.69 -13.32 -11.74
CA ASP A 240 10.16 -14.50 -12.43
C ASP A 240 10.22 -15.77 -11.55
N SER A 241 10.85 -15.69 -10.38
CA SER A 241 10.86 -16.77 -9.39
C SER A 241 9.45 -17.14 -8.91
N THR A 242 9.21 -18.44 -8.77
CA THR A 242 8.00 -19.00 -8.15
C THR A 242 8.16 -19.32 -6.66
N ALA A 243 9.36 -19.11 -6.09
CA ALA A 243 9.71 -19.55 -4.74
C ALA A 243 8.77 -18.99 -3.66
N LEU A 244 8.37 -17.72 -3.76
CA LEU A 244 7.39 -17.11 -2.85
C LEU A 244 6.02 -17.81 -2.93
N GLY A 245 5.58 -18.15 -4.15
CA GLY A 245 4.32 -18.83 -4.39
C GLY A 245 4.29 -20.24 -3.79
N GLU A 246 5.41 -20.95 -3.89
CA GLU A 246 5.63 -22.28 -3.28
C GLU A 246 5.71 -22.20 -1.75
N GLU A 247 6.40 -21.20 -1.19
CA GLU A 247 6.49 -20.98 0.25
C GLU A 247 5.11 -20.72 0.88
N ILE A 248 4.28 -19.88 0.25
CA ILE A 248 2.91 -19.64 0.69
C ILE A 248 2.07 -20.91 0.60
N GLY A 249 2.33 -21.73 -0.42
CA GLY A 249 1.80 -23.09 -0.53
C GLY A 249 0.27 -23.17 -0.71
N GLN A 250 -0.37 -22.09 -1.15
CA GLN A 250 -1.81 -22.10 -1.45
C GLN A 250 -2.03 -22.45 -2.92
N GLU A 251 -3.16 -23.08 -3.24
CA GLU A 251 -3.52 -23.44 -4.62
C GLU A 251 -3.42 -22.24 -5.57
N LYS A 252 -3.77 -21.06 -5.09
CA LYS A 252 -3.78 -19.81 -5.87
C LYS A 252 -2.45 -19.06 -5.89
N THR A 253 -1.39 -19.64 -5.33
CA THR A 253 -0.04 -19.06 -5.31
C THR A 253 1.02 -19.97 -5.90
N ARG A 254 0.88 -21.30 -5.78
CA ARG A 254 1.83 -22.27 -6.36
C ARG A 254 1.96 -22.08 -7.87
N GLY A 255 3.18 -22.20 -8.37
CA GLY A 255 3.54 -21.98 -9.77
C GLY A 255 3.44 -20.53 -10.27
N LEU A 256 2.97 -19.58 -9.45
CA LEU A 256 2.92 -18.17 -9.84
C LEU A 256 4.23 -17.46 -9.52
N THR A 257 4.67 -16.61 -10.44
CA THR A 257 5.87 -15.79 -10.24
C THR A 257 5.59 -14.62 -9.28
N VAL A 258 6.64 -14.01 -8.72
CA VAL A 258 6.51 -12.81 -7.89
C VAL A 258 5.67 -11.72 -8.59
N GLN A 259 5.89 -11.49 -9.89
CA GLN A 259 5.13 -10.50 -10.67
C GLN A 259 3.63 -10.76 -10.70
N GLN A 260 3.22 -12.04 -10.67
CA GLN A 260 1.81 -12.44 -10.70
C GLN A 260 1.17 -12.42 -9.30
N LEU A 261 1.98 -12.38 -8.23
CA LEU A 261 1.52 -12.36 -6.85
C LEU A 261 1.29 -10.95 -6.31
N ILE A 262 2.08 -9.96 -6.76
CA ILE A 262 2.08 -8.59 -6.23
C ILE A 262 1.50 -7.58 -7.23
N THR A 263 1.15 -6.39 -6.74
CA THR A 263 0.72 -5.27 -7.59
C THR A 263 1.89 -4.35 -7.98
N PRO A 264 1.73 -3.49 -9.01
CA PRO A 264 2.70 -2.44 -9.34
C PRO A 264 3.12 -1.58 -8.14
N GLY A 265 2.18 -1.24 -7.26
CA GLY A 265 2.45 -0.45 -6.07
C GLY A 265 3.33 -1.18 -5.06
N VAL A 266 3.04 -2.46 -4.81
CA VAL A 266 3.86 -3.30 -3.92
C VAL A 266 5.28 -3.47 -4.49
N LEU A 267 5.40 -3.76 -5.80
CA LEU A 267 6.69 -3.86 -6.48
C LEU A 267 7.53 -2.58 -6.34
N CYS A 268 6.97 -1.42 -6.66
CA CYS A 268 7.69 -0.14 -6.57
C CYS A 268 8.19 0.16 -5.16
N ILE A 269 7.40 -0.19 -4.14
CA ILE A 269 7.77 0.03 -2.76
C ILE A 269 8.90 -0.93 -2.35
N LEU A 270 8.80 -2.22 -2.70
CA LEU A 270 9.86 -3.19 -2.44
C LEU A 270 11.17 -2.81 -3.12
N GLU A 271 11.14 -2.37 -4.38
CA GLU A 271 12.33 -1.87 -5.06
C GLU A 271 12.92 -0.62 -4.35
N SER A 272 12.06 0.26 -3.84
CA SER A 272 12.47 1.45 -3.08
C SER A 272 13.14 1.08 -1.75
N LEU A 273 12.64 0.05 -1.08
CA LEU A 273 13.25 -0.53 0.12
C LEU A 273 14.59 -1.20 -0.21
N ALA A 274 14.65 -2.01 -1.27
CA ALA A 274 15.86 -2.70 -1.71
C ALA A 274 17.03 -1.74 -2.02
N ARG A 275 16.74 -0.52 -2.50
CA ARG A 275 17.75 0.52 -2.75
C ARG A 275 18.13 1.33 -1.52
N SER A 276 17.42 1.17 -0.40
CA SER A 276 17.63 1.97 0.80
C SER A 276 18.57 1.26 1.77
N GLN A 277 19.51 2.01 2.35
CA GLN A 277 20.55 1.47 3.22
C GLN A 277 20.07 1.19 4.66
N SER A 278 19.01 1.85 5.11
CA SER A 278 18.48 1.72 6.47
C SER A 278 17.04 2.20 6.57
N ALA A 279 16.34 1.76 7.62
CA ALA A 279 14.94 2.09 7.88
C ALA A 279 14.81 3.59 8.18
N ILE A 280 15.75 4.16 8.94
CA ILE A 280 15.80 5.60 9.21
C ILE A 280 16.03 6.39 7.92
N GLY A 281 16.93 5.95 7.04
CA GLY A 281 17.15 6.58 5.74
C GLY A 281 15.90 6.52 4.86
N PHE A 282 15.21 5.38 4.85
CA PHE A 282 13.95 5.22 4.13
C PHE A 282 12.85 6.14 4.67
N LEU A 283 12.64 6.22 5.99
CA LEU A 283 11.57 7.03 6.59
C LEU A 283 11.83 8.54 6.50
N THR A 284 13.08 8.97 6.67
CA THR A 284 13.45 10.39 6.64
C THR A 284 13.46 10.98 5.24
N LYS A 285 13.62 10.16 4.19
CA LYS A 285 13.58 10.60 2.79
C LYS A 285 12.35 11.46 2.50
N LYS A 286 12.59 12.67 1.99
CA LYS A 286 11.54 13.58 1.51
C LYS A 286 10.93 12.99 0.23
N ARG A 287 9.61 12.97 0.16
CA ARG A 287 8.84 12.43 -0.97
C ARG A 287 7.66 13.36 -1.24
N THR A 288 7.42 13.62 -2.51
CA THR A 288 6.13 14.11 -2.98
C THR A 288 5.34 12.89 -3.43
N VAL A 289 4.16 12.67 -2.83
CA VAL A 289 3.32 11.54 -3.24
C VAL A 289 2.47 11.98 -4.42
N HIS A 290 2.71 11.32 -5.56
CA HIS A 290 1.86 11.44 -6.74
C HIS A 290 0.97 10.22 -6.85
N THR A 291 -0.26 10.44 -7.32
CA THR A 291 -1.18 9.36 -7.66
C THR A 291 -0.64 8.63 -8.89
N GLN A 292 -0.39 7.34 -8.73
CA GLN A 292 0.01 6.44 -9.81
C GLN A 292 -1.20 5.64 -10.28
N LYS A 293 -1.39 5.56 -11.60
CA LYS A 293 -2.44 4.77 -12.22
C LYS A 293 -1.83 3.96 -13.36
N PRO A 294 -1.70 2.63 -13.21
CA PRO A 294 -1.24 1.80 -14.31
C PRO A 294 -2.26 1.81 -15.46
N GLU A 295 -1.75 1.89 -16.67
CA GLU A 295 -2.53 1.85 -17.91
C GLU A 295 -2.35 0.51 -18.60
N LEU A 296 -3.35 0.12 -19.37
CA LEU A 296 -3.32 -1.13 -20.11
C LEU A 296 -2.55 -0.92 -21.43
N GLU A 297 -1.54 -1.75 -21.67
CA GLU A 297 -0.77 -1.70 -22.91
C GLU A 297 -0.63 -3.10 -23.51
N ARG A 298 -0.69 -3.20 -24.85
CA ARG A 298 -0.42 -4.43 -25.58
C ARG A 298 1.07 -4.50 -25.94
N ARG A 299 1.76 -5.52 -25.43
CA ARG A 299 3.19 -5.75 -25.68
C ARG A 299 3.43 -7.22 -26.01
N ASP A 300 4.14 -7.48 -27.10
CA ASP A 300 4.47 -8.83 -27.59
C ASP A 300 3.24 -9.78 -27.68
N GLY A 301 2.10 -9.22 -28.09
CA GLY A 301 0.82 -9.96 -28.22
C GLY A 301 0.04 -10.16 -26.91
N ALA A 302 0.61 -9.83 -25.76
CA ALA A 302 -0.03 -9.93 -24.45
C ALA A 302 -0.47 -8.56 -23.89
N LEU A 303 -1.47 -8.56 -22.99
CA LEU A 303 -1.88 -7.37 -22.25
C LEU A 303 -1.04 -7.24 -20.96
N THR A 304 -0.56 -6.04 -20.70
CA THR A 304 0.30 -5.72 -19.56
C THR A 304 -0.14 -4.40 -18.91
N LEU A 305 0.20 -4.23 -17.62
CA LEU A 305 0.07 -2.94 -16.95
C LEU A 305 1.36 -2.14 -17.17
N CYS A 306 1.23 -1.02 -17.86
CA CYS A 306 2.28 -0.03 -18.06
C CYS A 306 2.19 1.07 -17.00
N PHE A 307 3.30 1.41 -16.37
CA PHE A 307 3.37 2.53 -15.43
C PHE A 307 4.79 3.07 -15.34
N THR A 308 4.92 4.36 -15.00
CA THR A 308 6.22 4.98 -14.74
C THR A 308 6.48 5.02 -13.23
N PRO A 309 7.53 4.35 -12.73
CA PRO A 309 7.85 4.36 -11.31
C PRO A 309 7.97 5.79 -10.75
N PRO A 310 7.52 6.04 -9.50
CA PRO A 310 7.72 7.33 -8.86
C PRO A 310 9.20 7.72 -8.79
N ALA A 311 9.48 9.02 -8.78
CA ALA A 311 10.82 9.55 -8.62
C ALA A 311 11.52 8.95 -7.40
N THR A 312 12.53 8.13 -7.64
CA THR A 312 13.46 7.72 -6.60
C THR A 312 14.46 8.85 -6.42
N GLY A 313 14.13 9.88 -5.63
CA GLY A 313 15.11 10.94 -5.33
C GLY A 313 16.43 10.35 -4.82
N CYS A 314 17.53 10.84 -5.39
CA CYS A 314 18.95 10.49 -5.18
C CYS A 314 19.37 9.03 -5.48
N ALA A 315 20.03 8.86 -6.63
CA ALA A 315 20.96 7.76 -6.86
C ALA A 315 22.10 7.83 -5.82
N PRO A 316 22.65 6.69 -5.35
CA PRO A 316 23.87 6.71 -4.57
C PRO A 316 24.99 7.33 -5.41
N ARG A 317 25.69 8.34 -4.87
CA ARG A 317 26.95 8.79 -5.46
C ARG A 317 27.87 7.57 -5.51
N ALA A 318 28.32 7.21 -6.71
CA ALA A 318 29.38 6.22 -6.89
C ALA A 318 30.55 6.62 -5.97
N LYS A 319 31.04 5.69 -5.16
CA LYS A 319 32.29 5.88 -4.42
C LYS A 319 33.39 6.04 -5.47
N GLY A 320 33.89 7.27 -5.64
CA GLY A 320 35.10 7.51 -6.39
C GLY A 320 36.25 6.78 -5.71
N VAL A 321 36.99 6.01 -6.53
CA VAL A 321 38.27 5.37 -6.21
C VAL A 321 39.32 6.42 -5.93
#